data_AF-A0A183EXU4-F1
#
_entry.id   AF-A0A183EXU4-F1
#
_cell.length_a   1.000
_cell.length_b   1.000
_cell.length_c   1.000
_cell.angle_alpha   90.00
_cell.angle_beta   90.00
_cell.angle_gamma   90.00
#
_symmetry.space_group_name_H-M   'P 1'
#
loop_
_entity.id
_entity.type
_entity.pdbx_description
1 polymer ?
#
loop_
_entity_poly.entity_id
_entity_poly.type
_entity_poly.pdbx_seq_one_letter_code
_entity_poly.pdbx_strand_id
1 'polypeptide(L)'
;MPKIAGPEKAARQLKNTLEKLHRRLYQEEFSVIALRKNMEFMPLDIDYDIHCKKRMLESSVQDAFLRFMASLMHGYTTYLRPIRCAPRCVGATDTGSLFDLDAFLRSRDK
;
A
#
# COMPACT_ATOMS: atom_id res chain seq x y z
N MET A 1 -19.38 -4.84 17.26
CA MET A 1 -18.82 -4.95 15.89
C MET A 1 -17.67 -3.94 15.77
N PRO A 2 -16.44 -4.37 15.43
CA PRO A 2 -15.30 -3.47 15.33
C PRO A 2 -15.52 -2.44 14.21
N LYS A 3 -15.13 -1.18 14.47
CA LYS A 3 -15.24 -0.07 13.51
C LYS A 3 -14.18 -0.25 12.41
N ILE A 4 -14.62 -0.55 11.20
CA ILE A 4 -13.75 -0.62 10.01
C ILE A 4 -13.55 0.81 9.51
N ALA A 5 -12.30 1.21 9.26
CA ALA A 5 -12.04 2.53 8.70
C ALA A 5 -12.65 2.64 7.29
N GLY A 6 -13.45 3.68 7.05
CA GLY A 6 -14.02 3.97 5.74
C GLY A 6 -12.94 4.23 4.68
N PRO A 7 -13.25 3.97 3.39
CA PRO A 7 -12.31 4.09 2.28
C PRO A 7 -11.68 5.48 2.16
N GLU A 8 -12.43 6.54 2.48
CA GLU A 8 -11.91 7.92 2.46
C GLU A 8 -10.83 8.17 3.53
N LYS A 9 -10.99 7.59 4.72
CA LYS A 9 -10.01 7.72 5.81
C LYS A 9 -8.71 7.02 5.42
N ALA A 10 -8.81 5.82 4.86
CA ALA A 10 -7.66 5.07 4.36
C ALA A 10 -6.94 5.83 3.22
N ALA A 11 -7.69 6.40 2.28
CA ALA A 11 -7.14 7.18 1.18
C ALA A 11 -6.43 8.45 1.67
N ARG A 12 -7.01 9.16 2.64
CA ARG A 12 -6.40 10.33 3.28
C ARG A 12 -5.10 9.97 4.01
N GLN A 13 -5.08 8.84 4.71
CA GLN A 13 -3.87 8.35 5.38
C GLN A 13 -2.77 7.99 4.38
N LEU A 14 -3.12 7.32 3.27
CA LEU A 14 -2.19 7.03 2.19
C LEU A 14 -1.61 8.32 1.60
N LYS A 15 -2.46 9.28 1.24
CA LYS A 15 -2.03 10.60 0.72
C LYS A 15 -1.06 11.29 1.66
N ASN A 16 -1.39 11.40 2.94
CA ASN A 16 -0.52 12.03 3.94
C ASN A 16 0.84 11.32 4.06
N THR A 17 0.84 9.99 3.91
CA THR A 17 2.08 9.19 3.95
C THR A 17 2.93 9.44 2.70
N LEU A 18 2.31 9.44 1.51
CA LEU A 18 2.99 9.73 0.25
C LEU A 18 3.55 11.16 0.22
N GLU A 19 2.84 12.15 0.75
CA GLU A 19 3.34 13.53 0.85
C GLU A 19 4.59 13.64 1.76
N LYS A 20 4.64 12.85 2.85
CA LYS A 20 5.84 12.76 3.70
C LYS A 20 7.00 12.09 2.97
N LEU A 21 6.75 10.98 2.27
CA LEU A 21 7.76 10.26 1.50
C LEU A 21 8.29 11.11 0.34
N HIS A 22 7.41 11.84 -0.35
CA HIS A 22 7.78 12.78 -1.40
C HIS A 22 8.70 13.89 -0.91
N ARG A 23 8.37 14.52 0.23
CA ARG A 23 9.25 15.52 0.86
C ARG A 23 10.62 14.93 1.21
N ARG A 24 10.64 13.72 1.77
CA ARG A 24 11.90 13.04 2.10
C ARG A 24 12.72 12.74 0.84
N LEU A 25 12.09 12.24 -0.22
CA LEU A 25 12.75 12.00 -1.51
C LEU A 25 13.40 13.27 -2.06
N TYR A 26 12.68 14.40 -2.05
CA TYR A 26 13.22 15.70 -2.47
C TYR A 26 14.44 16.13 -1.64
N GLN A 27 14.40 15.93 -0.32
CA GLN A 27 15.52 16.28 0.57
C GLN A 27 16.76 15.41 0.31
N GLU A 28 16.57 14.10 0.14
CA GLU A 28 17.65 13.17 -0.16
C GLU A 28 18.26 13.47 -1.54
N GLU A 29 17.42 13.71 -2.56
CA GLU A 29 17.89 14.05 -3.91
C GLU A 29 18.68 15.36 -3.93
N PHE A 30 18.19 16.40 -3.24
CA PHE A 30 18.91 17.65 -3.08
C PHE A 30 20.28 17.45 -2.39
N SER A 31 20.31 16.62 -1.34
CA SER A 31 21.55 16.31 -0.62
C SER A 31 22.57 15.59 -1.51
N VAL A 32 22.12 14.65 -2.35
CA VAL A 32 22.97 13.95 -3.32
C VAL A 32 23.52 14.91 -4.37
N ILE A 33 22.69 15.80 -4.91
CA ILE A 33 23.12 16.81 -5.89
C ILE A 33 24.19 17.73 -5.29
N ALA A 34 23.98 18.21 -4.05
CA ALA A 34 24.94 19.06 -3.36
C ALA A 34 26.28 18.33 -3.13
N LEU A 35 26.24 17.05 -2.77
CA LEU A 35 27.43 16.23 -2.57
C LEU A 35 28.23 16.07 -3.87
N ARG A 36 27.54 15.74 -4.97
CA ARG A 36 28.14 15.60 -6.31
C ARG A 36 28.73 16.91 -6.85
N LYS A 37 28.19 18.06 -6.44
CA LYS A 37 28.74 19.37 -6.85
C LYS A 37 30.08 19.68 -6.16
N ASN A 38 30.28 19.17 -4.95
CA ASN A 38 31.45 19.49 -4.12
C ASN A 38 32.58 18.44 -4.25
N MET A 39 32.40 17.40 -5.06
CA MET A 39 33.34 16.30 -5.20
C MET A 39 33.49 15.91 -6.66
N GLU A 40 34.72 15.66 -7.12
CA GLU A 40 34.99 15.19 -8.48
C GLU A 40 34.58 13.72 -8.67
N PHE A 41 34.74 12.92 -7.61
CA PHE A 41 34.33 11.51 -7.55
C PHE A 41 33.59 11.21 -6.25
N MET A 42 32.59 10.33 -6.32
CA MET A 42 31.84 9.86 -5.16
C MET A 42 32.49 8.60 -4.58
N PRO A 43 32.89 8.58 -3.30
CA PRO A 43 33.34 7.36 -2.62
C PRO A 43 32.29 6.24 -2.69
N LEU A 44 32.75 4.99 -2.84
CA LEU A 44 31.87 3.83 -3.06
C LEU A 44 30.92 3.57 -1.88
N ASP A 45 31.40 3.74 -0.65
CA ASP A 45 30.62 3.61 0.58
C ASP A 45 29.49 4.64 0.66
N ILE A 46 29.76 5.88 0.24
CA ILE A 46 28.76 6.95 0.14
C ILE A 46 27.72 6.64 -0.93
N ASP A 47 28.15 6.22 -2.13
CA ASP A 47 27.23 5.86 -3.21
C ASP A 47 26.33 4.67 -2.81
N TYR A 48 26.91 3.68 -2.14
CA TYR A 48 26.17 2.54 -1.58
C TYR A 48 25.10 2.99 -0.56
N ASP A 49 25.43 3.89 0.37
CA ASP A 49 24.46 4.43 1.34
C ASP A 49 23.31 5.18 0.64
N ILE A 50 23.62 5.99 -0.38
CA ILE A 50 22.62 6.67 -1.21
C ILE A 50 21.67 5.65 -1.87
N HIS A 51 22.21 4.58 -2.45
CA HIS A 51 21.43 3.51 -3.04
C HIS A 51 20.56 2.78 -2.01
N CYS A 52 21.08 2.51 -0.81
CA CYS A 52 20.31 1.94 0.29
C CYS A 52 19.16 2.85 0.72
N LYS A 53 19.41 4.14 0.92
CA LYS A 53 18.36 5.12 1.26
C LYS A 53 17.27 5.21 0.20
N LYS A 54 17.64 5.19 -1.08
CA LYS A 54 16.68 5.15 -2.20
C LYS A 54 15.83 3.89 -2.15
N ARG A 55 16.43 2.71 -1.96
CA ARG A 55 15.71 1.44 -1.81
C ARG A 55 14.76 1.44 -0.61
N MET A 56 15.17 2.03 0.51
CA MET A 56 14.31 2.18 1.68
C MET A 56 13.09 3.07 1.41
N LEU A 57 13.26 4.15 0.63
CA LEU A 57 12.13 4.99 0.19
C LEU A 57 11.17 4.22 -0.71
N GLU A 58 11.69 3.48 -1.70
CA GLU A 58 10.88 2.63 -2.58
C GLU A 58 10.08 1.59 -1.78
N SER A 59 10.73 0.91 -0.84
CA SER A 59 10.08 -0.06 0.05
C SER A 59 9.00 0.61 0.93
N SER A 60 9.25 1.82 1.42
CA SER A 60 8.28 2.58 2.22
C SER A 60 7.03 2.96 1.41
N VAL A 61 7.19 3.28 0.12
CA VAL A 61 6.05 3.52 -0.78
C VAL A 61 5.24 2.23 -0.96
N GLN A 62 5.91 1.11 -1.23
CA GLN A 62 5.25 -0.19 -1.38
C GLN A 62 4.48 -0.59 -0.11
N ASP A 63 5.08 -0.44 1.08
CA ASP A 63 4.44 -0.72 2.36
C ASP A 63 3.22 0.18 2.60
N ALA A 64 3.30 1.47 2.26
CA ALA A 64 2.16 2.39 2.38
C ALA A 64 0.96 1.93 1.53
N PHE A 65 1.20 1.53 0.28
CA PHE A 65 0.15 0.99 -0.58
C PHE A 65 -0.36 -0.37 -0.09
N LEU A 66 0.53 -1.24 0.38
CA LEU A 66 0.14 -2.55 0.90
C LEU A 66 -0.77 -2.41 2.13
N ARG A 67 -0.44 -1.52 3.06
CA ARG A 67 -1.28 -1.20 4.22
C ARG A 67 -2.62 -0.59 3.79
N PHE A 68 -2.62 0.29 2.79
CA PHE A 68 -3.85 0.84 2.24
C PHE A 68 -4.75 -0.27 1.67
N MET A 69 -4.22 -1.14 0.81
CA MET A 69 -4.97 -2.27 0.25
C MET A 69 -5.47 -3.23 1.34
N ALA A 70 -4.64 -3.55 2.34
CA ALA A 70 -5.04 -4.37 3.47
C ALA A 70 -6.15 -3.72 4.29
N SER A 71 -6.08 -2.40 4.52
CA SER A 71 -7.15 -1.64 5.18
C SER A 71 -8.43 -1.63 4.36
N LEU A 72 -8.32 -1.63 3.02
CA LEU A 72 -9.46 -1.72 2.13
C LEU A 72 -10.14 -3.08 2.17
N MET A 73 -9.42 -4.14 2.52
CA MET A 73 -9.96 -5.49 2.62
C MET A 73 -10.27 -5.88 4.07
N HIS A 74 -10.10 -4.99 5.05
CA HIS A 74 -10.30 -5.36 6.45
C HIS A 74 -11.72 -5.89 6.71
N GLY A 75 -11.81 -7.05 7.38
CA GLY A 75 -13.09 -7.70 7.68
C GLY A 75 -13.72 -8.47 6.51
N TYR A 76 -13.09 -8.55 5.33
CA TYR A 76 -13.67 -9.23 4.16
C TYR A 76 -14.03 -10.71 4.41
N THR A 77 -13.34 -11.38 5.32
CA THR A 77 -13.54 -12.82 5.59
C THR A 77 -14.95 -13.17 6.07
N THR A 78 -15.65 -12.24 6.74
CA THR A 78 -17.04 -12.45 7.17
C THR A 78 -18.05 -12.39 6.02
N TYR A 79 -17.62 -11.90 4.85
CA TYR A 79 -18.43 -11.77 3.64
C TYR A 79 -18.06 -12.83 2.58
N LEU A 80 -17.10 -13.71 2.88
CA LEU A 80 -16.84 -14.89 2.06
C LEU A 80 -17.95 -15.91 2.26
N ARG A 81 -18.43 -16.47 1.14
CA ARG A 81 -19.43 -17.53 1.15
C ARG A 81 -18.70 -18.89 1.28
N PRO A 82 -19.24 -19.84 2.07
CA PRO A 82 -18.58 -21.12 2.27
C PRO A 82 -18.43 -21.92 0.98
N ILE A 83 -17.23 -22.44 0.72
CA ILE A 83 -16.96 -23.37 -0.40
C ILE A 83 -17.31 -24.79 0.07
N ARG A 84 -18.60 -25.13 0.03
CA ARG A 84 -19.10 -26.39 0.63
C ARG A 84 -18.92 -27.63 -0.25
N CYS A 85 -18.71 -27.44 -1.55
CA CYS A 85 -18.61 -28.52 -2.53
C CYS A 85 -17.61 -28.14 -3.64
N ALA A 86 -17.02 -29.15 -4.29
CA ALA A 86 -16.33 -28.94 -5.56
C ALA A 86 -17.28 -28.23 -6.56
N PRO A 87 -16.79 -27.29 -7.38
CA PRO A 87 -17.62 -26.55 -8.31
C PRO A 87 -18.26 -27.49 -9.34
N ARG A 88 -19.57 -27.74 -9.19
CA ARG A 88 -20.33 -28.68 -10.04
C ARG A 88 -20.94 -28.01 -11.28
N CYS A 89 -20.91 -26.69 -11.35
CA CYS A 89 -21.41 -25.91 -12.47
C CYS A 89 -20.41 -24.80 -12.85
N VAL A 90 -20.47 -24.39 -14.12
CA VAL A 90 -19.71 -23.24 -14.63
C VAL A 90 -20.16 -21.99 -13.87
N GLY A 91 -19.21 -21.25 -13.29
CA GLY A 91 -19.49 -20.05 -12.50
C GLY A 91 -19.56 -20.26 -10.99
N ALA A 92 -19.53 -21.50 -10.47
CA ALA A 92 -19.53 -21.73 -9.01
C ALA A 92 -18.32 -21.14 -8.26
N THR A 93 -17.25 -20.78 -8.99
CA THR A 93 -16.04 -20.12 -8.46
C THR A 93 -15.95 -18.65 -8.85
N ASP A 94 -17.01 -18.07 -9.40
CA ASP A 94 -17.04 -16.65 -9.70
C ASP A 94 -17.07 -15.81 -8.41
N THR A 95 -16.72 -14.54 -8.52
CA THR A 95 -16.68 -13.63 -7.37
C THR A 95 -18.06 -13.42 -6.77
N GLY A 96 -19.12 -13.39 -7.58
CA GLY A 96 -20.50 -13.22 -7.11
C GLY A 96 -21.03 -14.41 -6.29
N SER A 97 -20.60 -15.63 -6.58
CA SER A 97 -20.97 -16.84 -5.83
C SER A 97 -20.14 -17.00 -4.57
N LEU A 98 -18.89 -16.52 -4.55
CA LEU A 98 -17.95 -16.71 -3.45
C LEU A 98 -17.85 -15.53 -2.47
N PHE A 99 -18.32 -14.34 -2.84
CA PHE A 99 -18.18 -13.13 -2.03
C PHE A 99 -19.44 -12.28 -2.05
N ASP A 100 -19.95 -11.93 -0.86
CA ASP A 100 -21.07 -11.01 -0.70
C ASP A 100 -20.59 -9.55 -0.79
N LEU A 101 -20.37 -9.09 -2.03
CA LEU A 101 -19.85 -7.76 -2.30
C LEU A 101 -20.76 -6.65 -1.76
N ASP A 102 -22.07 -6.80 -1.91
CA ASP A 102 -23.03 -5.78 -1.47
C ASP A 102 -23.07 -5.63 0.04
N ALA A 103 -23.08 -6.75 0.79
CA ALA A 103 -22.99 -6.70 2.25
C ALA A 103 -21.65 -6.10 2.71
N PHE A 104 -20.55 -6.43 2.02
CA PHE A 104 -19.24 -5.85 2.31
C PHE A 104 -19.24 -4.33 2.11
N LEU A 105 -19.73 -3.81 0.99
CA LEU A 105 -19.78 -2.37 0.72
C LEU A 105 -20.68 -1.63 1.73
N ARG A 106 -21.87 -2.16 2.04
CA ARG A 106 -22.79 -1.58 3.04
C ARG A 106 -22.18 -1.48 4.44
N SER A 107 -21.26 -2.38 4.79
CA SER A 107 -20.58 -2.32 6.10
C SER A 107 -19.59 -1.16 6.25
N ARG A 108 -19.30 -0.46 5.14
CA ARG A 108 -18.23 0.54 5.03
C ARG A 108 -18.73 1.93 4.64
N ASP A 109 -20.02 2.05 4.37
CA ASP A 109 -20.71 3.30 4.00
C ASP A 109 -21.12 4.13 5.23
N LYS A 110 -20.31 4.09 6.31
CA LYS A 110 -20.60 4.74 7.60
C LYS A 110 -19.40 5.49 8.16
#